data_AF-A0A438G655-F1
#
_entry.id   AF-A0A438G655-F1
#
_cell.length_a   1.000
_cell.length_b   1.000
_cell.length_c   1.000
_cell.angle_alpha   90.00
_cell.angle_beta   90.00
_cell.angle_gamma   90.00
#
_symmetry.space_group_name_H-M   'P 1'
#
loop_
_entity.id
_entity.type
_entity.pdbx_description
1 polymer ?
#
loop_
_entity_poly.entity_id
_entity_poly.type
_entity_poly.pdbx_seq_one_letter_code
_entity_poly.pdbx_strand_id
1 'polypeptide(L)'
;MPYKHIIWFSCSPHRAERRRKLGLPPEDPAAVKPSASVVQEKKTFLPVKPVTKVEQMRECLRSLKQNHKDEDAKVKRAFHTLLTYIGNVAKNPDEEKFRKIRLTNPSFQERVSGLKGGIEFLELCGFEKIEGGEFLFLPRDKVEMAVLNSAGSELNSAIVNPFFGVL
;
A
#
# COMPACT_ATOMS: atom_id res chain seq x y z
N MET A 1 -28.85 14.76 0.48
CA MET A 1 -27.86 14.13 -0.43
C MET A 1 -27.22 12.97 0.30
N PRO A 2 -27.49 11.70 -0.07
CA PRO A 2 -26.98 10.58 0.70
C PRO A 2 -25.55 10.27 0.26
N TYR A 3 -24.57 10.71 1.06
CA TYR A 3 -23.22 10.18 0.97
C TYR A 3 -23.28 8.70 1.26
N LYS A 4 -23.13 7.89 0.22
CA LYS A 4 -22.96 6.44 0.31
C LYS A 4 -21.83 6.17 1.29
N HIS A 5 -22.22 5.74 2.48
CA HIS A 5 -21.37 5.12 3.47
C HIS A 5 -20.57 4.04 2.73
N ILE A 6 -19.28 4.28 2.51
CA ILE A 6 -18.39 3.28 1.93
C ILE A 6 -18.24 2.24 3.02
N ILE A 7 -19.08 1.22 2.95
CA ILE A 7 -19.04 0.03 3.80
C ILE A 7 -17.72 -0.68 3.48
N TRP A 8 -16.64 -0.23 4.11
CA TRP A 8 -15.39 -0.96 4.23
C TRP A 8 -15.69 -2.15 5.13
N PHE A 9 -16.25 -3.18 4.49
CA PHE A 9 -16.21 -4.58 4.86
C PHE A 9 -15.86 -4.84 6.35
N SER A 10 -16.91 -4.95 7.16
CA SER A 10 -16.84 -5.75 8.38
C SER A 10 -16.67 -7.20 7.95
N CYS A 11 -15.42 -7.64 7.77
CA CYS A 11 -15.10 -9.05 7.54
C CYS A 11 -13.96 -9.43 8.45
N SER A 12 -14.34 -9.86 9.66
CA SER A 12 -13.50 -10.69 10.52
C SER A 12 -13.20 -12.01 9.80
N PRO A 13 -11.94 -12.42 9.62
CA PRO A 13 -11.63 -13.79 9.27
C PRO A 13 -11.39 -14.58 10.57
N HIS A 14 -12.44 -15.15 11.15
CA HIS A 14 -12.32 -16.33 12.03
C HIS A 14 -13.09 -17.49 11.40
N ARG A 15 -12.49 -18.07 10.35
CA ARG A 15 -12.72 -19.38 9.70
C ARG A 15 -12.14 -19.23 8.30
N ALA A 16 -11.18 -20.01 7.84
CA ALA A 16 -11.17 -21.46 7.95
C ALA A 16 -9.73 -21.98 8.04
N GLU A 17 -9.55 -22.85 9.02
CA GLU A 17 -8.49 -23.84 9.05
C GLU A 17 -8.75 -24.93 7.99
N ARG A 18 -7.65 -25.57 7.55
CA ARG A 18 -7.52 -26.93 6.98
C ARG A 18 -7.45 -27.04 5.45
N ARG A 19 -6.23 -27.36 4.96
CA ARG A 19 -5.80 -28.70 4.46
C ARG A 19 -4.37 -28.55 3.92
N ARG A 20 -3.34 -29.01 4.64
CA ARG A 20 -2.76 -30.36 4.71
C ARG A 20 -2.13 -30.86 3.41
N LYS A 21 -0.79 -30.98 3.47
CA LYS A 21 0.12 -31.97 2.87
C LYS A 21 0.16 -32.08 1.34
N LEU A 22 1.29 -31.68 0.77
CA LEU A 22 2.07 -32.53 -0.13
C LEU A 22 3.54 -32.38 0.25
N GLY A 23 4.13 -33.46 0.78
CA GLY A 23 5.56 -33.53 1.05
C GLY A 23 6.30 -33.83 -0.25
N LEU A 24 7.45 -33.20 -0.44
CA LEU A 24 8.51 -33.61 -1.35
C LEU A 24 9.88 -33.12 -0.81
N PRO A 25 10.96 -33.87 -1.08
CA PRO A 25 12.18 -33.93 -0.26
C PRO A 25 13.20 -32.81 -0.56
N PRO A 26 14.24 -32.64 0.28
CA PRO A 26 15.35 -31.73 0.01
C PRO A 26 16.48 -32.44 -0.75
N GLU A 27 16.95 -31.85 -1.85
CA GLU A 27 18.29 -32.10 -2.39
C GLU A 27 18.92 -30.77 -2.87
N ASP A 28 20.21 -30.64 -2.56
CA ASP A 28 21.16 -29.54 -2.79
C ASP A 28 22.35 -30.16 -3.58
N PRO A 29 23.42 -29.44 -4.01
CA PRO A 29 23.59 -28.16 -4.71
C PRO A 29 24.30 -28.34 -6.08
N ALA A 30 24.36 -27.30 -6.94
CA ALA A 30 25.53 -27.05 -7.80
C ALA A 30 25.53 -25.63 -8.42
N ALA A 31 26.74 -25.08 -8.49
CA ALA A 31 27.23 -23.81 -9.03
C ALA A 31 26.55 -23.32 -10.34
N VAL A 32 26.54 -22.03 -10.72
CA VAL A 32 27.72 -21.17 -10.97
C VAL A 32 27.36 -19.66 -10.96
N LYS A 33 28.27 -18.83 -10.43
CA LYS A 33 28.37 -17.35 -10.57
C LYS A 33 29.15 -17.00 -11.86
N PRO A 34 29.51 -15.73 -12.20
CA PRO A 34 29.00 -14.39 -11.83
C PRO A 34 28.79 -13.45 -13.06
N SER A 35 28.11 -12.31 -12.88
CA SER A 35 28.58 -11.02 -13.42
C SER A 35 27.92 -9.83 -12.71
N ALA A 36 28.75 -8.87 -12.31
CA ALA A 36 28.45 -7.63 -11.57
C ALA A 36 27.75 -6.59 -12.47
N SER A 37 27.06 -5.52 -12.05
CA SER A 37 27.08 -4.60 -10.89
C SER A 37 25.70 -3.89 -10.89
N VAL A 38 25.12 -3.34 -9.82
CA VAL A 38 25.54 -2.10 -9.16
C VAL A 38 24.57 -1.80 -7.99
N VAL A 39 25.15 -1.51 -6.81
CA VAL A 39 24.64 -0.76 -5.66
C VAL A 39 23.14 -0.91 -5.31
N GLN A 40 22.85 -1.91 -4.48
CA GLN A 40 21.66 -1.89 -3.62
C GLN A 40 21.89 -0.90 -2.48
N GLU A 41 21.25 0.27 -2.58
CA GLU A 41 21.06 1.13 -1.43
C GLU A 41 20.17 0.40 -0.41
N LYS A 42 20.82 0.15 0.72
CA LYS A 42 20.36 -0.56 1.89
C LYS A 42 19.21 0.21 2.56
N LYS A 43 17.97 -0.01 2.13
CA LYS A 43 16.81 0.13 3.01
C LYS A 43 16.48 -1.24 3.58
N THR A 44 17.03 -1.48 4.76
CA THR A 44 16.71 -2.58 5.68
C THR A 44 15.20 -2.78 5.79
N PHE A 45 14.65 -3.71 5.02
CA PHE A 45 13.34 -4.29 5.27
C PHE A 45 13.51 -5.36 6.35
N LEU A 46 13.48 -4.94 7.61
CA LEU A 46 13.28 -5.85 8.73
C LEU A 46 11.89 -6.51 8.59
N PRO A 47 11.66 -7.70 9.18
CA PRO A 47 10.32 -8.28 9.28
C PRO A 47 9.50 -7.47 10.30
N VAL A 48 8.92 -6.38 9.80
CA VAL A 48 8.08 -5.43 10.52
C VAL A 48 6.75 -6.14 10.79
N LYS A 49 6.53 -6.50 12.06
CA LYS A 49 5.25 -7.04 12.58
C LYS A 49 4.09 -6.17 12.07
N PRO A 50 2.88 -6.71 11.83
CA PRO A 50 1.78 -5.96 11.23
C PRO A 50 1.41 -4.68 12.00
N VAL A 51 1.61 -4.66 13.32
CA VAL A 51 1.44 -3.47 14.17
C VAL A 51 2.30 -2.28 13.71
N THR A 52 3.56 -2.54 13.37
CA THR A 52 4.49 -1.48 12.95
C THR A 52 4.19 -0.94 11.55
N LYS A 53 3.64 -1.75 10.62
CA LYS A 53 3.23 -1.24 9.28
C LYS A 53 2.06 -0.26 9.39
N VAL A 54 1.07 -0.54 10.24
CA VAL A 54 -0.08 0.34 10.45
C VAL A 54 0.33 1.65 11.11
N GLU A 55 1.29 1.62 12.04
CA GLU A 55 1.85 2.85 12.62
C GLU A 55 2.63 3.68 11.59
N GLN A 56 3.42 3.03 10.72
CA GLN A 56 4.09 3.73 9.62
C GLN A 56 3.08 4.38 8.66
N MET A 57 1.97 3.69 8.35
CA MET A 57 0.90 4.27 7.53
C MET A 57 0.30 5.51 8.19
N ARG A 58 0.04 5.45 9.50
CA ARG A 58 -0.47 6.58 10.29
C ARG A 58 0.49 7.76 10.26
N GLU A 59 1.78 7.50 10.39
CA GLU A 59 2.82 8.50 10.33
C GLU A 59 2.92 9.14 8.95
N CYS A 60 2.84 8.37 7.86
CA CYS A 60 2.81 8.89 6.50
C CYS A 60 1.60 9.81 6.28
N LEU A 61 0.39 9.38 6.68
CA LEU A 61 -0.83 10.16 6.53
C LEU A 61 -0.83 11.42 7.39
N ARG A 62 -0.32 11.32 8.63
CA ARG A 62 -0.13 12.47 9.53
C ARG A 62 0.85 13.47 8.95
N SER A 63 2.01 13.01 8.50
CA SER A 63 3.03 13.85 7.87
C SER A 63 2.47 14.53 6.63
N LEU A 64 1.75 13.80 5.77
CA LEU A 64 1.11 14.38 4.59
C LEU A 64 0.16 15.52 4.97
N LYS A 65 -0.67 15.33 6.00
CA LYS A 65 -1.59 16.38 6.48
C LYS A 65 -0.86 17.56 7.14
N GLN A 66 0.21 17.31 7.89
CA GLN A 66 0.98 18.35 8.57
C GLN A 66 1.82 19.20 7.61
N ASN A 67 2.36 18.61 6.53
CA ASN A 67 3.11 19.35 5.51
C ASN A 67 2.21 20.22 4.61
N HIS A 68 0.91 19.91 4.54
CA HIS A 68 -0.07 20.58 3.68
C HIS A 68 -1.27 21.11 4.50
N LYS A 69 -1.01 21.69 5.67
CA LYS A 69 -2.04 22.19 6.61
C LYS A 69 -3.01 23.20 5.98
N ASP A 70 -2.51 24.06 5.09
CA ASP A 70 -3.31 25.08 4.41
C ASP A 70 -4.00 24.55 3.14
N GLU A 71 -3.66 23.33 2.70
CA GLU A 71 -4.19 22.69 1.49
C GLU A 71 -5.09 21.48 1.84
N ASP A 72 -5.93 21.57 2.88
CA ASP A 72 -6.79 20.46 3.35
C ASP A 72 -7.62 19.82 2.22
N ALA A 73 -8.14 20.62 1.29
CA ALA A 73 -8.87 20.12 0.12
C ALA A 73 -8.01 19.24 -0.80
N LYS A 74 -6.73 19.58 -0.96
CA LYS A 74 -5.75 18.80 -1.74
C LYS A 74 -5.38 17.51 -1.02
N VAL A 75 -5.15 17.59 0.29
CA VAL A 75 -4.90 16.43 1.16
C VAL A 75 -6.07 15.44 1.11
N LYS A 76 -7.31 15.91 1.23
CA LYS A 76 -8.50 15.06 1.10
C LYS A 76 -8.60 14.41 -0.28
N ARG A 77 -8.35 15.16 -1.36
CA ARG A 77 -8.32 14.60 -2.74
C ARG A 77 -7.25 13.51 -2.89
N ALA A 78 -6.09 13.70 -2.29
CA ALA A 78 -5.03 12.69 -2.25
C ALA A 78 -5.47 11.42 -1.54
N PHE A 79 -6.04 11.55 -0.33
CA PHE A 79 -6.53 10.41 0.43
C PHE A 79 -7.64 9.66 -0.31
N HIS A 80 -8.58 10.35 -0.95
CA HIS A 80 -9.59 9.71 -1.80
C HIS A 80 -8.97 8.96 -2.99
N THR A 81 -7.92 9.52 -3.58
CA THR A 81 -7.22 8.89 -4.71
C THR A 81 -6.49 7.62 -4.25
N LEU A 82 -5.77 7.68 -3.13
CA LEU A 82 -5.13 6.51 -2.50
C LEU A 82 -6.15 5.43 -2.12
N LEU A 83 -7.28 5.84 -1.52
CA LEU A 83 -8.37 4.94 -1.14
C LEU A 83 -8.96 4.22 -2.36
N THR A 84 -9.04 4.91 -3.50
CA THR A 84 -9.52 4.32 -4.76
C THR A 84 -8.58 3.23 -5.24
N TYR A 85 -7.26 3.46 -5.24
CA TYR A 85 -6.29 2.45 -5.64
C TYR A 85 -6.36 1.20 -4.75
N ILE A 86 -6.30 1.38 -3.43
CA ILE A 86 -6.36 0.27 -2.46
C ILE A 86 -7.71 -0.45 -2.55
N GLY A 87 -8.82 0.31 -2.62
CA GLY A 87 -10.16 -0.25 -2.72
C GLY A 87 -10.38 -1.05 -4.00
N ASN A 88 -9.77 -0.63 -5.12
CA ASN A 88 -9.85 -1.37 -6.39
C ASN A 88 -9.10 -2.70 -6.31
N VAL A 89 -7.90 -2.71 -5.74
CA VAL A 89 -7.12 -3.94 -5.51
C VAL A 89 -7.83 -4.87 -4.53
N ALA A 90 -8.32 -4.34 -3.40
CA ALA A 90 -9.00 -5.16 -2.39
C ALA A 90 -10.27 -5.83 -2.93
N LYS A 91 -11.00 -5.16 -3.84
CA LYS A 91 -12.19 -5.73 -4.50
C LYS A 91 -11.83 -6.73 -5.60
N ASN A 92 -10.76 -6.49 -6.35
CA ASN A 92 -10.39 -7.29 -7.52
C ASN A 92 -8.87 -7.56 -7.50
N PRO A 93 -8.37 -8.43 -6.61
CA PRO A 93 -6.94 -8.67 -6.44
C PRO A 93 -6.31 -9.42 -7.62
N ASP A 94 -7.10 -10.14 -8.42
CA ASP A 94 -6.61 -10.86 -9.60
C ASP A 94 -6.47 -9.98 -10.84
N GLU A 95 -7.10 -8.80 -10.85
CA GLU A 95 -7.08 -7.91 -12.00
C GLU A 95 -5.79 -7.06 -12.01
N GLU A 96 -4.93 -7.29 -13.01
CA GLU A 96 -3.62 -6.64 -13.09
C GLU A 96 -3.70 -5.12 -13.29
N LYS A 97 -4.73 -4.64 -14.01
CA LYS A 97 -4.93 -3.21 -14.29
C LYS A 97 -5.12 -2.36 -13.03
N PHE A 98 -5.59 -2.97 -11.93
CA PHE A 98 -5.74 -2.28 -10.64
C PHE A 98 -4.48 -2.38 -9.78
N ARG A 99 -3.59 -3.32 -10.11
CA ARG A 99 -2.31 -3.54 -9.45
C ARG A 99 -1.14 -2.80 -10.10
N LYS A 100 -1.32 -2.22 -11.30
CA LYS A 100 -0.34 -1.38 -11.99
C LYS A 100 -0.81 0.08 -12.05
N ILE A 101 -0.01 1.01 -11.52
CA ILE A 101 -0.26 2.45 -11.53
C ILE A 101 0.87 3.14 -12.30
N ARG A 102 0.53 4.05 -13.23
CA ARG A 102 1.52 4.83 -14.00
C ARG A 102 1.94 6.08 -13.21
N LEU A 103 3.24 6.24 -12.96
CA LEU A 103 3.77 7.41 -12.27
C LEU A 103 3.75 8.66 -13.16
N THR A 104 3.72 8.50 -14.49
CA THR A 104 3.58 9.60 -15.46
C THR A 104 2.16 10.14 -15.59
N ASN A 105 1.18 9.52 -14.92
CA ASN A 105 -0.20 10.00 -14.99
C ASN A 105 -0.31 11.35 -14.23
N PRO A 106 -0.77 12.44 -14.86
CA PRO A 106 -0.76 13.76 -14.24
C PRO A 106 -1.68 13.84 -13.02
N SER A 107 -2.80 13.09 -13.01
CA SER A 107 -3.67 13.02 -11.83
C SER A 107 -3.02 12.29 -10.66
N PHE A 108 -2.22 11.25 -10.94
CA PHE A 108 -1.41 10.60 -9.91
C PHE A 108 -0.31 11.54 -9.41
N GLN A 109 0.36 12.26 -10.32
CA GLN A 109 1.46 13.13 -9.93
C GLN A 109 1.00 14.29 -9.06
N GLU A 110 -0.06 14.99 -9.47
CA GLU A 110 -0.61 16.11 -8.72
C GLU A 110 -1.11 15.69 -7.32
N ARG A 111 -1.76 14.53 -7.23
CA ARG A 111 -2.49 14.12 -6.02
C ARG A 111 -1.73 13.21 -5.10
N VAL A 112 -0.76 12.45 -5.60
CA VAL A 112 -0.06 11.42 -4.82
C VAL A 112 1.45 11.61 -4.89
N SER A 113 2.05 11.68 -6.09
CA SER A 113 3.51 11.77 -6.21
C SER A 113 4.06 13.12 -5.72
N GLY A 114 3.30 14.19 -5.91
CA GLY A 114 3.66 15.55 -5.50
C GLY A 114 3.48 15.81 -4.01
N LEU A 115 2.90 14.85 -3.27
CA LEU A 115 2.74 14.94 -1.82
C LEU A 115 3.74 14.02 -1.14
N LYS A 116 4.55 14.60 -0.26
CA LYS A 116 5.56 13.84 0.50
C LYS A 116 4.86 12.79 1.36
N GLY A 117 5.19 11.52 1.13
CA GLY A 117 4.57 10.37 1.80
C GLY A 117 3.49 9.64 1.01
N GLY A 118 3.02 10.16 -0.14
CA GLY A 118 2.01 9.50 -0.96
C GLY A 118 2.51 8.20 -1.61
N ILE A 119 3.72 8.23 -2.17
CA ILE A 119 4.37 7.04 -2.74
C ILE A 119 4.77 6.06 -1.64
N GLU A 120 5.32 6.56 -0.53
CA GLU A 120 5.76 5.74 0.60
C GLU A 120 4.60 4.95 1.21
N PHE A 121 3.42 5.57 1.30
CA PHE A 121 2.20 4.89 1.73
C PHE A 121 1.78 3.75 0.79
N LEU A 122 1.95 3.90 -0.52
CA LEU A 122 1.70 2.81 -1.47
C LEU A 122 2.76 1.70 -1.33
N GLU A 123 4.02 2.06 -1.09
CA GLU A 123 5.08 1.09 -0.81
C GLU A 123 4.78 0.27 0.47
N LEU A 124 4.23 0.90 1.51
CA LEU A 124 3.76 0.21 2.73
C LEU A 124 2.58 -0.74 2.46
N CYS A 125 1.76 -0.46 1.45
CA CYS A 125 0.69 -1.36 0.99
C CYS A 125 1.21 -2.54 0.15
N GLY A 126 2.51 -2.56 -0.18
CA GLY A 126 3.16 -3.61 -0.97
C GLY A 126 3.40 -3.27 -2.43
N PHE A 127 3.11 -2.03 -2.87
CA PHE A 127 3.45 -1.61 -4.24
C PHE A 127 4.95 -1.40 -4.37
N GLU A 128 5.50 -1.79 -5.51
CA GLU A 128 6.92 -1.67 -5.82
C GLU A 128 7.14 -0.85 -7.08
N LYS A 129 8.20 -0.06 -7.09
CA LYS A 129 8.61 0.70 -8.29
C LYS A 129 9.24 -0.26 -9.28
N ILE A 130 8.66 -0.34 -10.48
CA ILE A 130 9.15 -1.15 -11.59
C ILE A 130 9.54 -0.26 -12.77
N GLU A 131 10.23 -0.84 -13.76
CA GLU A 131 10.65 -0.15 -14.99
C GLU A 131 11.39 1.16 -14.67
N GLY A 132 12.40 1.10 -13.78
CA GLY A 132 13.18 2.27 -13.39
C GLY A 132 12.44 3.34 -12.59
N GLY A 133 11.23 3.05 -12.09
CA GLY A 133 10.41 4.03 -11.37
C GLY A 133 9.41 4.77 -12.26
N GLU A 134 8.99 4.17 -13.38
CA GLU A 134 7.90 4.68 -14.21
C GLU A 134 6.52 4.16 -13.79
N PHE A 135 6.47 3.00 -13.14
CA PHE A 135 5.22 2.40 -12.66
C PHE A 135 5.35 1.90 -11.23
N LEU A 136 4.23 1.92 -10.52
CA LEU A 136 4.05 1.18 -9.27
C LEU A 136 3.26 -0.09 -9.57
N PHE A 137 3.78 -1.25 -9.14
CA PHE A 137 3.16 -2.54 -9.36
C PHE A 137 3.04 -3.32 -8.05
N LEU A 138 1.87 -3.90 -7.80
CA LEU A 138 1.61 -4.78 -6.67
C LEU A 138 1.53 -6.23 -7.16
N PRO A 139 2.59 -7.05 -6.96
CA PRO A 139 2.55 -8.45 -7.34
C PRO A 139 1.49 -9.21 -6.52
N ARG A 140 0.84 -10.21 -7.14
CA ARG A 140 -0.25 -10.99 -6.52
C ARG A 140 0.15 -11.60 -5.19
N ASP A 141 1.39 -12.07 -5.12
CA ASP A 141 1.97 -12.73 -3.95
C ASP A 141 2.09 -11.78 -2.73
N LYS A 142 2.28 -10.48 -2.98
CA LYS A 142 2.38 -9.46 -1.92
C LYS A 142 1.05 -8.81 -1.58
N VAL A 143 -0.07 -9.26 -2.14
CA VAL A 143 -1.40 -8.73 -1.82
C VAL A 143 -1.82 -9.21 -0.43
N GLU A 144 -1.46 -8.45 0.60
CA GLU A 144 -1.90 -8.69 1.97
C GLU A 144 -3.25 -8.01 2.24
N MET A 145 -4.35 -8.77 2.17
CA MET A 145 -5.71 -8.25 2.44
C MET A 145 -5.83 -7.56 3.80
N ALA A 146 -5.14 -8.06 4.83
CA ALA A 146 -5.14 -7.43 6.16
C ALA A 146 -4.52 -6.03 6.13
N VAL A 147 -3.43 -5.86 5.37
CA VAL A 147 -2.76 -4.56 5.18
C VAL A 147 -3.65 -3.62 4.38
N LEU A 148 -4.24 -4.07 3.27
CA LEU A 148 -5.12 -3.24 2.44
C LEU A 148 -6.37 -2.77 3.20
N ASN A 149 -6.98 -3.66 4.00
CA ASN A 149 -8.12 -3.28 4.84
C ASN A 149 -7.73 -2.27 5.94
N SER A 150 -6.59 -2.49 6.59
CA SER A 150 -6.07 -1.54 7.59
C SER A 150 -5.76 -0.18 6.96
N ALA A 151 -5.11 -0.17 5.79
CA ALA A 151 -4.80 1.04 5.03
C ALA A 151 -6.06 1.81 4.62
N GLY A 152 -7.08 1.10 4.14
CA GLY A 152 -8.37 1.67 3.78
C GLY A 152 -9.09 2.29 4.98
N SER A 153 -9.06 1.62 6.13
CA SER A 153 -9.64 2.13 7.37
C SER A 153 -8.91 3.39 7.87
N GLU A 154 -7.58 3.41 7.82
CA GLU A 154 -6.79 4.58 8.22
C GLU A 154 -7.01 5.77 7.28
N LEU A 155 -7.04 5.54 5.97
CA LEU A 155 -7.38 6.58 4.99
C LEU A 155 -8.79 7.13 5.20
N ASN A 156 -9.77 6.25 5.38
CA ASN A 156 -11.14 6.66 5.64
C ASN A 156 -11.22 7.49 6.93
N SER A 157 -10.53 7.04 7.99
CA SER A 157 -10.41 7.77 9.25
C SER A 157 -9.77 9.14 9.04
N ALA A 158 -8.71 9.25 8.23
CA ALA A 158 -8.05 10.53 7.93
C ALA A 158 -8.95 11.50 7.15
N ILE A 159 -9.85 10.99 6.32
CA ILE A 159 -10.82 11.78 5.54
C ILE A 159 -11.97 12.27 6.42
N VAL A 160 -12.55 11.40 7.24
CA VAL A 160 -13.76 11.71 8.03
C VAL A 160 -13.43 12.38 9.37
N ASN A 161 -12.26 12.10 9.95
CA ASN A 161 -11.87 12.63 11.25
C ASN A 161 -11.04 13.92 11.11
N PRO A 162 -11.58 15.09 11.51
CA PRO A 162 -10.83 16.34 11.47
C PRO A 162 -9.57 16.30 12.36
N PHE A 163 -9.58 15.52 13.44
CA PHE A 163 -8.49 15.40 14.40
C PHE A 163 -7.50 14.27 14.11
N PHE A 164 -7.55 13.68 12.91
CA PHE A 164 -6.60 12.64 12.53
C PHE A 164 -5.14 13.14 12.66
N GLY A 165 -4.34 12.46 13.49
CA GLY A 165 -2.92 12.75 13.67
C GLY A 165 -2.56 13.83 14.71
N VAL A 166 -3.51 14.27 15.55
CA VAL A 166 -3.31 15.30 16.60
C VAL A 166 -2.77 14.70 17.93
N LEU A 167 -1.86 13.73 17.87
CA LEU A 167 -1.29 13.05 19.06
C LEU A 167 0.23 13.04 19.02
#